data_AF-A0ABD6EAV9-F1
#
_entry.id   AF-A0ABD6EAV9-F1
#
_cell.length_a   1.000
_cell.length_b   1.000
_cell.length_c   1.000
_cell.angle_alpha   90.00
_cell.angle_beta   90.00
_cell.angle_gamma   90.00
#
_symmetry.space_group_name_H-M   'P 1'
#
loop_
_entity.id
_entity.type
_entity.pdbx_description
1 polymer ?
#
loop_
_entity_poly.entity_id
_entity_poly.type
_entity_poly.pdbx_seq_one_letter_code
_entity_poly.pdbx_strand_id
1 'polypeptide(L)'
;MGLSGTFVTGALGAGAVVLTAVTVPFVLPAFRRVCIPFVPATTQQIKNVLMALSKCNNLKSLVDLGSGDGRVVSLLHFYSFYIGDLAFRICKQVPMQGREM
;
A
#
# COMPACT_ATOMS: atom_id res chain seq x y z
N MET A 1 -13.75 48.49 16.51
CA MET A 1 -14.35 47.44 15.67
C MET A 1 -15.52 46.86 16.46
N GLY A 2 -16.75 46.89 15.93
CA GLY A 2 -17.92 46.40 16.66
C GLY A 2 -17.88 44.88 16.86
N LEU A 3 -18.65 44.39 17.83
CA LEU A 3 -18.82 42.95 18.16
C LEU A 3 -19.21 42.11 16.92
N SER A 4 -19.94 42.72 15.98
CA SER A 4 -20.29 42.12 14.68
C SER A 4 -19.05 41.87 13.81
N GLY A 5 -18.10 42.81 13.75
CA GLY A 5 -16.87 42.67 12.98
C GLY A 5 -15.96 41.58 13.51
N THR A 6 -15.89 41.40 14.83
CA THR A 6 -15.13 40.30 15.45
C THR A 6 -15.75 38.93 15.16
N PHE A 7 -17.09 38.83 15.16
CA PHE A 7 -17.77 37.57 14.86
C PHE A 7 -17.59 37.15 13.39
N VAL A 8 -17.74 38.09 12.46
CA VAL A 8 -17.53 37.84 11.02
C VAL A 8 -16.09 37.39 10.76
N THR A 9 -15.11 38.08 11.35
CA THR A 9 -13.69 37.72 11.19
C THR A 9 -13.39 36.35 11.79
N GLY A 10 -13.94 36.04 12.97
CA GLY A 10 -13.79 34.73 13.61
C GLY A 10 -14.39 33.59 12.79
N ALA A 11 -15.59 33.79 12.23
CA ALA A 11 -16.25 32.80 11.38
C ALA A 11 -15.46 32.51 10.09
N LEU A 12 -14.95 33.55 9.43
CA LEU A 12 -14.13 33.40 8.22
C LEU A 12 -12.80 32.70 8.52
N GLY A 13 -12.13 33.09 9.59
CA GLY A 13 -10.87 32.46 10.02
C GLY A 13 -11.05 30.99 10.37
N ALA A 14 -12.07 30.66 11.16
CA ALA A 14 -12.39 29.28 11.52
C ALA A 14 -12.76 28.46 10.27
N GLY A 15 -13.57 29.01 9.37
CA GLY A 15 -13.94 28.36 8.11
C GLY A 15 -12.72 28.06 7.23
N ALA A 16 -11.81 29.01 7.09
CA ALA A 16 -10.58 28.83 6.31
C ALA A 16 -9.68 27.73 6.91
N VAL A 17 -9.54 27.69 8.25
CA VAL A 17 -8.76 26.67 8.95
C VAL A 17 -9.37 25.28 8.77
N VAL A 18 -10.68 25.14 8.97
CA VAL A 18 -11.40 23.87 8.79
C VAL A 18 -11.28 23.38 7.36
N LEU A 19 -11.52 24.26 6.38
CA LEU A 19 -11.40 23.91 4.97
C LEU A 19 -9.99 23.41 4.65
N THR A 20 -8.97 24.17 5.08
CA THR A 20 -7.57 23.80 4.87
C THR A 20 -7.25 22.45 5.50
N ALA A 21 -7.61 22.24 6.77
CA ALA A 21 -7.35 20.99 7.48
C ALA A 21 -7.99 19.78 6.80
N VAL A 22 -9.19 19.94 6.24
CA VAL A 22 -9.89 18.88 5.51
C VAL A 22 -9.27 18.62 4.14
N THR A 23 -8.88 19.67 3.39
CA THR A 23 -8.41 19.50 2.00
C THR A 23 -6.93 19.14 1.89
N VAL A 24 -6.08 19.66 2.78
CA VAL A 24 -4.62 19.47 2.75
C VAL A 24 -4.17 18.01 2.64
N PRO A 25 -4.71 17.01 3.39
CA PRO A 25 -4.26 15.62 3.25
C PRO A 25 -4.51 14.99 1.87
N PHE A 26 -5.46 15.52 1.10
CA PHE A 26 -5.76 15.04 -0.25
C PHE A 26 -4.89 15.69 -1.32
N VAL A 27 -4.50 16.96 -1.10
CA VAL A 27 -3.71 17.73 -2.08
C VAL A 27 -2.20 17.54 -1.86
N LEU A 28 -1.74 17.43 -0.61
CA LEU A 28 -0.30 17.26 -0.29
C LEU A 28 0.39 16.07 -1.00
N PRO A 29 -0.24 14.89 -1.18
CA PRO A 29 0.39 13.78 -1.89
C PRO A 29 0.81 14.11 -3.33
N ALA A 30 0.10 15.03 -3.99
CA ALA A 30 0.42 15.48 -5.35
C ALA A 30 1.64 16.41 -5.39
N PHE A 31 1.99 17.06 -4.28
CA PHE A 31 3.13 17.97 -4.16
C PHE A 31 4.41 17.32 -3.63
N ARG A 32 4.48 15.98 -3.58
CA ARG A 32 5.71 15.29 -3.18
C ARG A 32 6.83 15.57 -4.20
N ARG A 33 7.96 16.13 -3.74
CA ARG A 33 9.14 16.39 -4.60
C ARG A 33 9.69 15.12 -5.25
N VAL A 34 9.63 14.00 -4.54
CA VAL A 34 10.14 12.72 -5.00
C VAL A 34 8.95 11.86 -5.42
N CYS A 35 8.76 11.71 -6.72
CA CYS A 35 7.95 10.64 -7.26
C CYS A 35 8.75 9.34 -7.15
N ILE A 36 8.20 8.32 -6.49
CA ILE A 36 8.80 6.98 -6.54
C ILE A 36 8.70 6.53 -8.01
N PRO A 37 9.83 6.34 -8.71
CA PRO A 37 9.78 5.90 -10.10
C PRO A 37 9.19 4.50 -10.19
N PHE A 38 8.45 4.23 -11.26
CA PHE A 38 8.02 2.86 -11.55
C PHE A 38 9.25 2.00 -11.82
N VAL A 39 9.47 1.00 -10.98
CA VAL A 39 10.51 -0.01 -11.15
C VAL A 39 9.83 -1.37 -11.06
N PRO A 40 9.88 -2.20 -12.12
CA PRO A 40 9.17 -3.47 -12.12
C PRO A 40 9.77 -4.43 -11.09
N ALA A 41 8.90 -5.11 -10.34
CA ALA A 41 9.33 -6.13 -9.39
C ALA A 41 10.06 -7.27 -10.10
N THR A 42 11.22 -7.65 -9.59
CA THR A 42 12.01 -8.77 -10.11
C THR A 42 11.41 -10.10 -9.68
N THR A 43 11.74 -11.18 -10.40
CA THR A 43 11.26 -12.53 -10.08
C THR A 43 11.69 -12.98 -8.67
N GLN A 44 12.88 -12.58 -8.22
CA GLN A 44 13.35 -12.88 -6.87
C GLN A 44 12.54 -12.12 -5.80
N GLN A 45 12.24 -10.84 -6.03
CA GLN A 45 11.40 -10.06 -5.10
C GLN A 45 10.01 -10.67 -4.97
N ILE A 46 9.42 -11.12 -6.08
CA ILE A 46 8.10 -11.78 -6.07
C ILE A 46 8.17 -13.10 -5.28
N LYS A 47 9.20 -13.92 -5.50
CA LYS A 47 9.41 -15.16 -4.73
C LYS A 47 9.53 -14.89 -3.23
N ASN A 48 10.25 -13.84 -2.84
CA ASN A 48 10.43 -13.48 -1.44
C ASN A 48 9.11 -13.04 -0.79
N VAL A 49 8.30 -12.24 -1.49
CA VAL A 49 6.95 -11.86 -1.04
C VAL A 49 6.05 -13.08 -0.88
N LEU A 50 6.02 -13.98 -1.87
CA LEU A 50 5.24 -15.22 -1.78
C LEU A 50 5.69 -16.13 -0.61
N MET A 51 7.00 -16.22 -0.37
CA MET A 51 7.55 -16.98 0.75
C MET A 51 7.20 -16.35 2.11
N ALA A 52 7.16 -15.02 2.21
CA ALA A 52 6.73 -14.35 3.42
C ALA A 52 5.24 -14.59 3.68
N LEU A 53 4.41 -14.48 2.62
CA LEU A 53 2.97 -14.71 2.71
C LEU A 53 2.62 -16.16 3.04
N SER A 54 3.35 -17.16 2.53
CA SER A 54 3.08 -18.57 2.84
C SER A 54 3.32 -18.93 4.31
N LYS A 55 4.09 -18.11 5.04
CA LYS A 55 4.32 -18.26 6.49
C LYS A 55 3.25 -17.57 7.34
N CYS A 56 2.38 -16.77 6.74
CA CYS A 56 1.30 -16.10 7.45
C CYS A 56 0.08 -17.02 7.58
N ASN A 57 -0.13 -17.58 8.77
CA ASN A 57 -1.18 -18.57 9.04
C ASN A 57 -2.63 -18.05 8.99
N ASN A 58 -2.84 -16.73 8.88
CA ASN A 58 -4.18 -16.10 8.91
C ASN A 58 -4.28 -14.90 7.93
N LEU A 59 -3.73 -15.04 6.73
CA LEU A 59 -3.92 -14.06 5.66
C LEU A 59 -5.38 -14.02 5.22
N LYS A 60 -6.06 -12.90 5.46
CA LYS A 60 -7.46 -12.69 5.05
C LYS A 60 -7.59 -11.82 3.80
N SER A 61 -6.94 -10.66 3.81
CA SER A 61 -6.96 -9.71 2.70
C SER A 61 -5.57 -9.12 2.54
N LEU A 62 -5.15 -8.98 1.29
CA LEU A 62 -3.85 -8.45 0.91
C LEU A 62 -4.07 -7.24 0.00
N VAL A 63 -3.49 -6.11 0.39
CA VAL A 63 -3.57 -4.86 -0.37
C VAL A 63 -2.17 -4.53 -0.87
N ASP A 64 -2.04 -4.41 -2.19
CA ASP A 64 -0.78 -4.01 -2.84
C ASP A 64 -0.74 -2.48 -2.99
N LEU A 65 0.00 -1.82 -2.10
CA LEU A 65 0.11 -0.36 -2.08
C LEU A 65 1.13 0.11 -3.12
N GLY A 66 0.63 0.81 -4.15
CA GLY A 66 1.47 1.29 -5.24
C GLY A 66 1.75 0.22 -6.31
N SER A 67 0.73 -0.57 -6.66
CA SER A 67 0.82 -1.73 -7.55
C SER A 67 1.39 -1.46 -8.96
N GLY A 68 1.43 -0.20 -9.41
CA GLY A 68 2.03 0.16 -10.70
C GLY A 68 1.29 -0.50 -11.86
N ASP A 69 1.95 -1.45 -12.53
CA ASP A 69 1.40 -2.26 -13.64
C ASP A 69 0.51 -3.42 -13.19
N GLY A 70 0.40 -3.67 -11.88
CA GLY A 70 -0.45 -4.71 -11.33
C GLY A 70 0.13 -6.11 -11.35
N ARG A 71 1.43 -6.30 -11.69
CA ARG A 71 1.98 -7.65 -11.85
C ARG A 71 1.95 -8.49 -10.58
N VAL A 72 2.16 -7.84 -9.42
CA VAL A 72 2.21 -8.52 -8.12
C VAL A 72 0.80 -8.98 -7.73
N VAL A 73 -0.21 -8.12 -7.87
CA VAL A 73 -1.61 -8.50 -7.64
C VAL A 73 -2.09 -9.57 -8.60
N SER A 74 -1.75 -9.49 -9.90
CA SER A 74 -2.10 -10.55 -10.86
C SER A 74 -1.47 -11.89 -10.47
N LEU A 75 -0.18 -11.91 -10.15
CA LEU A 75 0.51 -13.15 -9.75
C LEU A 75 -0.04 -13.72 -8.45
N LEU A 76 -0.36 -12.87 -7.46
CA LEU A 76 -0.98 -13.30 -6.21
C LEU A 76 -2.41 -13.81 -6.43
N HIS A 77 -3.17 -13.18 -7.31
CA HIS A 77 -4.50 -13.64 -7.67
C HIS A 77 -4.45 -15.01 -8.36
N PHE A 78 -3.54 -15.19 -9.33
CA PHE A 78 -3.30 -16.50 -9.93
C PHE A 78 -2.78 -17.53 -8.92
N TYR A 79 -1.91 -17.13 -7.99
CA TYR A 79 -1.41 -18.01 -6.93
C TYR A 79 -2.52 -18.44 -5.97
N SER A 80 -3.40 -17.53 -5.56
CA SER A 80 -4.57 -17.82 -4.72
C SER A 80 -5.60 -18.68 -5.44
N PHE A 81 -5.80 -18.47 -6.75
CA PHE A 81 -6.66 -19.31 -7.60
C PHE A 81 -6.07 -20.73 -7.75
N TYR A 82 -4.76 -20.85 -7.91
CA TYR A 82 -4.05 -22.13 -8.02
C TYR A 82 -4.04 -22.93 -6.69
N ILE A 83 -4.10 -22.24 -5.54
CA ILE A 83 -4.14 -22.83 -4.19
C ILE A 83 -5.54 -23.21 -3.72
N GLY A 84 -6.60 -22.86 -4.47
CA GLY A 84 -8.01 -23.05 -4.10
C GLY A 84 -8.27 -24.23 -3.14
N ASP A 85 -8.51 -23.92 -1.86
CA ASP A 85 -8.96 -24.82 -0.79
C ASP A 85 -8.32 -26.22 -0.66
N LEU A 86 -7.03 -26.40 -0.98
CA LEU A 86 -6.32 -27.66 -0.73
C LEU A 86 -4.86 -27.42 -0.31
N ALA A 87 -4.38 -28.21 0.65
CA ALA A 87 -2.96 -28.46 0.88
C ALA A 87 -2.12 -27.42 1.65
N PHE A 88 -2.41 -27.27 2.94
CA PHE A 88 -1.38 -27.08 3.99
C PHE A 88 -0.46 -28.33 4.15
N ARG A 89 -0.35 -29.17 3.12
CA ARG A 89 0.20 -30.52 3.25
C ARG A 89 0.98 -30.95 2.01
N ILE A 90 1.81 -30.06 1.44
CA ILE A 90 2.89 -30.46 0.54
C ILE A 90 4.16 -29.68 0.92
N CYS A 91 5.08 -30.42 1.55
CA CYS A 91 6.52 -30.43 1.25
C CYS A 91 7.29 -29.11 1.48
N LYS A 92 8.05 -28.91 2.56
CA LYS A 92 9.19 -29.73 3.01
C LYS A 92 10.21 -30.09 1.92
N GLN A 93 10.48 -29.24 0.93
CA GLN A 93 11.79 -29.23 0.23
C GLN A 93 12.01 -27.99 -0.65
N VAL A 94 12.55 -26.93 -0.07
CA VAL A 94 13.59 -26.17 -0.76
C VAL A 94 14.75 -26.06 0.22
N PRO A 95 15.81 -26.88 0.08
CA PRO A 95 17.04 -26.59 0.79
C PRO A 95 17.53 -25.21 0.33
N MET A 96 17.91 -24.38 1.31
CA MET A 96 18.65 -23.15 1.09
C MET A 96 19.99 -23.50 0.44
N GLN A 97 20.00 -23.68 -0.89
CA GLN A 97 21.22 -23.76 -1.67
C GLN A 97 21.78 -22.34 -1.75
N GLY A 98 22.90 -22.13 -1.08
CA GLY A 98 23.44 -20.81 -0.84
C GLY A 98 24.08 -20.12 -2.04
N ARG A 99 24.51 -18.91 -1.67
CA ARG A 99 25.68 -18.14 -2.12
C ARG A 99 25.59 -17.26 -3.37
N GLU A 100 26.12 -16.06 -3.13
CA GLU A 100 26.83 -15.14 -4.03
C GLU A 100 25.95 -14.49 -5.11
N MET A 101 25.81 -13.16 -5.13
CA MET A 101 26.85 -12.13 -5.02
C MET A 101 26.43 -10.92 -4.17
#